data_AF-A0AAW2NJZ8-F1
#
_entry.id   AF-A0AAW2NJZ8-F1
#
_cell.length_a   1.000
_cell.length_b   1.000
_cell.length_c   1.000
_cell.angle_alpha   90.00
_cell.angle_beta   90.00
_cell.angle_gamma   90.00
#
_symmetry.space_group_name_H-M   'P 1'
#
loop_
_entity.id
_entity.type
_entity.pdbx_description
1 polymer ?
#
loop_
_entity_poly.entity_id
_entity_poly.type
_entity_poly.pdbx_seq_one_letter_code
_entity_poly.pdbx_strand_id
1 'polypeptide(L)'
;MSLTQALKEHKERRRKDSNAVMTMVIKQSKPSPITHQSRLGTEELFMAIDPNTKQLLYYEDKADTLKGTVSLDKALLIDNSSISLHNDKQ
;
A
#
# COMPACT_ATOMS: atom_id res chain seq x y z
N MET A 1 10.37 11.59 4.57
CA MET A 1 11.46 10.61 4.71
C MET A 1 12.46 10.86 3.60
N SER A 2 13.76 10.78 3.86
CA SER A 2 14.79 10.83 2.81
C SER A 2 14.98 9.44 2.18
N LEU A 3 15.36 9.37 0.90
CA LEU A 3 15.63 8.09 0.24
C LEU A 3 16.76 7.31 0.92
N THR A 4 17.74 8.00 1.51
CA THR A 4 18.80 7.37 2.30
C THR A 4 18.25 6.54 3.46
N GLN A 5 17.21 7.04 4.13
CA GLN A 5 16.55 6.32 5.22
C GLN A 5 15.79 5.09 4.69
N ALA A 6 15.05 5.23 3.58
CA ALA A 6 14.33 4.13 2.95
C ALA A 6 15.30 3.01 2.48
N LEU A 7 16.45 3.37 1.92
CA LEU A 7 17.49 2.42 1.52
C LEU A 7 18.10 1.68 2.70
N LYS A 8 18.33 2.38 3.82
CA LYS A 8 18.83 1.75 5.05
C LYS A 8 17.83 0.70 5.56
N GLU A 9 16.56 1.07 5.65
CA GLU A 9 15.48 0.17 6.07
C GLU A 9 15.36 -1.06 5.15
N HIS A 10 15.38 -0.85 3.83
CA HIS A 10 15.35 -1.94 2.86
C HIS A 10 16.54 -2.90 3.03
N LYS A 11 17.76 -2.39 3.22
CA LYS A 11 18.96 -3.22 3.44
C LYS A 11 18.87 -4.02 4.73
N GLU A 12 18.38 -3.41 5.82
CA GLU A 12 18.18 -4.10 7.09
C GLU A 12 17.14 -5.22 6.98
N ARG A 13 16.06 -4.99 6.22
CA ARG A 13 15.05 -6.03 5.91
C ARG A 13 15.65 -7.15 5.06
N ARG A 14 16.32 -6.84 3.95
CA ARG A 14 16.96 -7.84 3.07
C ARG A 14 18.01 -8.70 3.78
N ARG A 15 18.69 -8.14 4.78
CA ARG A 15 19.65 -8.88 5.59
C ARG A 15 18.98 -9.96 6.45
N LYS A 16 17.75 -9.72 6.92
CA LYS A 16 16.96 -10.66 7.71
C LYS A 16 16.20 -11.65 6.83
N ASP A 17 15.70 -11.17 5.70
CA ASP A 17 14.92 -11.94 4.74
C ASP A 17 15.38 -11.62 3.30
N SER A 18 16.03 -12.58 2.66
CA SER A 18 16.52 -12.44 1.29
C SER A 18 15.41 -12.22 0.26
N ASN A 19 14.17 -12.61 0.59
CA ASN A 19 12.99 -12.51 -0.27
C ASN A 19 12.33 -11.13 -0.23
N ALA A 20 12.79 -10.21 0.62
CA ALA A 20 12.35 -8.81 0.64
C ALA A 20 12.92 -8.02 -0.56
N VAL A 21 12.47 -8.33 -1.78
CA VAL A 21 13.08 -7.86 -3.04
C VAL A 21 12.89 -6.35 -3.28
N MET A 22 11.74 -5.77 -2.89
CA MET A 22 11.39 -4.38 -3.22
C MET A 22 10.79 -3.65 -2.02
N THR A 23 11.07 -2.35 -1.91
CA THR A 23 10.42 -1.43 -0.97
C THR A 23 9.83 -0.26 -1.76
N MET A 24 8.49 -0.11 -1.72
CA MET A 24 7.82 1.04 -2.32
C MET A 24 7.84 2.23 -1.36
N VAL A 25 8.16 3.42 -1.86
CA VAL A 25 8.09 4.69 -1.11
C VAL A 25 6.86 5.43 -1.62
N ILE A 26 5.86 5.55 -0.77
CA ILE A 26 4.56 6.17 -1.07
C ILE A 26 4.30 7.33 -0.11
N LYS A 27 3.66 8.38 -0.60
CA LYS A 27 3.30 9.57 0.16
C LYS A 27 1.82 9.51 0.51
N GLN A 28 1.43 9.89 1.71
CA GLN A 28 0.01 10.11 1.99
C GLN A 28 -0.48 11.33 1.21
N SER A 29 -1.53 11.12 0.43
CA SER A 29 -2.22 12.18 -0.29
C SER A 29 -2.99 13.08 0.68
N LYS A 30 -3.24 14.33 0.27
CA LYS A 30 -4.17 15.19 1.02
C LYS A 30 -5.58 14.88 0.53
N PRO A 31 -6.52 14.49 1.40
CA PRO A 31 -7.92 14.34 0.99
C PRO A 31 -8.43 15.71 0.52
N SER A 32 -8.94 15.78 -0.71
CA SER A 32 -9.69 16.94 -1.17
C SER A 32 -11.02 16.99 -0.41
N PRO A 33 -11.33 18.04 0.36
CA PRO A 33 -12.62 18.15 1.05
C PRO A 33 -13.81 18.23 0.08
N ILE A 34 -13.55 18.59 -1.18
CA ILE A 34 -14.58 18.87 -2.19
C ILE A 34 -14.89 17.63 -3.01
N THR A 35 -13.87 16.85 -3.37
CA THR A 35 -14.05 15.65 -4.21
C THR A 35 -13.93 14.35 -3.42
N HIS A 36 -13.55 14.40 -2.14
CA HIS A 36 -13.11 13.27 -1.32
C HIS A 36 -11.99 12.43 -1.98
N GLN A 37 -11.40 12.93 -3.07
CA GLN A 37 -10.35 12.25 -3.80
C GLN A 37 -8.99 12.54 -3.16
N SER A 38 -8.19 11.48 -3.07
CA SER A 38 -6.77 11.52 -2.73
C SER A 38 -5.92 12.07 -3.88
N ARG A 39 -6.33 11.88 -5.13
CA ARG A 39 -5.57 12.28 -6.34
C ARG A 39 -6.42 13.11 -7.30
N LEU A 40 -5.88 14.24 -7.76
CA LEU A 40 -6.35 14.92 -8.97
C LEU A 40 -5.70 14.23 -10.17
N GLY A 41 -6.48 13.50 -10.97
CA GLY A 41 -5.98 12.75 -12.13
C GLY A 41 -6.04 11.23 -11.95
N THR A 42 -7.22 10.68 -12.23
CA THR A 42 -7.52 9.38 -12.86
C THR A 42 -7.04 8.02 -12.33
N GLU A 43 -6.33 7.86 -11.22
CA GLU A 43 -6.00 6.50 -10.73
C GLU A 43 -6.17 6.40 -9.21
N GLU A 44 -7.29 5.81 -8.77
CA GLU A 44 -7.50 5.37 -7.39
C GLU A 44 -6.66 4.11 -7.15
N LEU A 45 -5.69 4.23 -6.25
CA LEU A 45 -4.81 3.13 -5.87
C LEU A 45 -5.32 2.50 -4.57
N PHE A 46 -5.62 1.20 -4.60
CA PHE A 46 -5.97 0.44 -3.40
C PHE A 46 -4.81 -0.41 -2.95
N MET A 47 -4.48 -0.31 -1.67
CA MET A 47 -3.43 -1.11 -1.04
C MET A 47 -3.92 -1.72 0.27
N ALA A 48 -3.54 -2.97 0.50
CA ALA A 48 -3.63 -3.60 1.82
C ALA A 48 -2.21 -3.76 2.37
N ILE A 49 -1.97 -3.27 3.58
CA ILE A 49 -0.65 -3.26 4.22
C ILE A 49 -0.78 -3.90 5.61
N ASP A 50 0.17 -4.77 5.96
CA ASP A 50 0.33 -5.20 7.35
C ASP A 50 0.89 -4.03 8.18
N PRO A 51 0.15 -3.52 9.19
CA PRO A 51 0.58 -2.38 9.99
C PRO A 51 1.84 -2.65 10.82
N ASN A 52 2.17 -3.91 11.12
CA ASN A 52 3.31 -4.29 11.94
C ASN A 52 4.58 -4.41 11.09
N THR A 53 4.52 -5.16 9.99
CA THR A 53 5.69 -5.43 9.13
C THR A 53 5.89 -4.38 8.04
N LYS A 54 4.86 -3.58 7.75
CA LYS A 54 4.79 -2.66 6.61
C LYS A 54 4.88 -3.36 5.25
N GLN A 55 4.57 -4.66 5.21
CA GLN A 55 4.51 -5.41 3.97
C GLN A 55 3.26 -5.05 3.18
N LEU A 56 3.42 -4.85 1.87
CA LEU A 56 2.32 -4.72 0.93
C LEU A 56 1.75 -6.11 0.64
N LEU A 57 0.49 -6.32 1.03
CA LEU A 57 -0.22 -7.60 0.88
C LEU A 57 -1.13 -7.62 -0.34
N TYR A 58 -1.66 -6.46 -0.73
CA TYR A 58 -2.52 -6.30 -1.89
C TYR A 58 -2.24 -4.96 -2.57
N TYR A 59 -2.28 -4.97 -3.90
CA TYR A 59 -2.10 -3.81 -4.74
C TYR A 59 -3.05 -3.92 -5.93
N GLU A 60 -3.90 -2.93 -6.12
CA GLU A 60 -4.77 -2.80 -7.29
C GLU A 60 -4.69 -1.36 -7.80
N ASP A 61 -4.18 -1.21 -9.03
CA ASP A 61 -4.28 0.00 -9.82
C ASP A 61 -5.53 -0.10 -10.70
N LYS A 62 -6.32 0.97 -10.76
CA LYS A 62 -7.60 1.02 -11.49
C LYS A 62 -8.56 -0.05 -11.01
N ALA A 63 -9.04 0.12 -9.78
CA ALA A 63 -10.34 -0.47 -9.43
C ALA A 63 -11.29 -0.06 -10.57
N ASP A 64 -11.75 -1.04 -11.35
CA ASP A 64 -12.69 -0.82 -12.43
C ASP A 64 -13.81 0.03 -11.84
N THR A 65 -13.87 1.30 -12.21
CA THR A 65 -14.70 2.28 -11.51
C THR A 65 -16.19 1.92 -11.63
N LEU A 66 -16.50 0.98 -12.54
CA LEU A 66 -17.80 0.35 -12.73
C LEU A 66 -18.10 -0.78 -11.72
N LYS A 67 -17.08 -1.43 -11.14
CA LYS A 67 -17.25 -2.52 -10.16
C LYS A 67 -17.64 -2.02 -8.77
N GLY A 68 -17.14 -0.86 -8.34
CA GLY A 68 -17.45 -0.28 -7.02
C GLY A 68 -17.03 -1.15 -5.81
N THR A 69 -16.27 -2.22 -6.03
CA THR A 69 -15.87 -3.19 -4.99
C THR A 69 -14.43 -3.63 -5.23
N VAL A 70 -13.66 -3.73 -4.14
CA VAL A 70 -12.31 -4.35 -4.13
C VAL A 70 -12.44 -5.78 -3.58
N SER A 71 -11.85 -6.74 -4.27
CA SER A 71 -11.87 -8.16 -3.86
C SER A 71 -10.52 -8.58 -3.29
N LEU A 72 -10.51 -8.97 -2.02
CA LEU A 72 -9.34 -9.51 -1.32
C LEU A 72 -9.49 -11.02 -1.16
N ASP A 73 -8.41 -11.76 -1.46
CA ASP A 73 -8.37 -13.19 -1.19
C ASP A 73 -8.45 -13.45 0.33
N LYS A 74 -9.29 -14.40 0.73
CA LYS A 74 -9.45 -14.83 2.13
C LYS A 74 -8.15 -15.38 2.70
N ALA A 75 -7.26 -15.94 1.88
CA ALA A 75 -5.94 -16.40 2.31
C ALA A 75 -5.15 -15.27 2.99
N LEU A 76 -5.29 -14.02 2.54
CA LEU A 76 -4.63 -12.86 3.16
C LEU A 76 -5.04 -12.66 4.62
N LEU A 77 -6.30 -12.97 4.96
CA LEU A 77 -6.82 -12.84 6.33
C LEU A 77 -6.40 -13.99 7.24
N ILE A 78 -6.07 -15.15 6.66
CA ILE A 78 -5.60 -16.32 7.41
C ILE A 78 -4.13 -16.13 7.80
N ASP A 79 -3.32 -15.66 6.85
CA ASP A 79 -1.88 -15.52 7.04
C ASP A 79 -1.48 -14.23 7.77
N ASN A 80 -2.37 -13.23 7.84
CA ASN A 80 -2.11 -11.92 8.44
C ASN A 80 -3.16 -11.58 9.51
N SER A 81 -2.73 -11.46 10.77
CA SER A 81 -3.60 -11.13 11.91
C SER A 81 -4.16 -9.70 11.87
N SER A 82 -3.60 -8.83 11.03
CA SER A 82 -3.98 -7.42 10.93
C SER A 82 -3.70 -6.87 9.55
N ILE A 83 -4.69 -6.20 8.95
CA ILE A 83 -4.60 -5.60 7.62
C ILE A 83 -5.14 -4.17 7.68
N SER A 84 -4.38 -3.20 7.16
CA SER A 84 -4.80 -1.81 6.98
C SER A 84 -5.06 -1.54 5.49
N LEU A 85 -6.28 -1.11 5.18
CA LEU A 85 -6.66 -0.72 3.82
C LEU A 85 -6.42 0.77 3.59
N HIS A 86 -5.86 1.09 2.42
CA HIS A 86 -5.47 2.44 2.05
C HIS A 86 -5.90 2.76 0.62
N ASN A 87 -6.66 3.84 0.47
CA ASN A 87 -6.94 4.53 -0.80
C ASN A 87 -6.41 5.98 -0.79
N ASP A 88 -5.64 6.32 0.25
CA ASP A 88 -5.22 7.68 0.58
C ASP A 88 -3.73 7.94 0.27
N LYS A 89 -3.10 7.13 -0.58
CA LYS A 89 -1.65 7.17 -0.83
C LYS A 89 -1.33 7.42 -2.31
N GLN A 90 -0.24 8.14 -2.55
CA GLN A 90 0.25 8.59 -3.85
C GLN A 90 1.75 8.37 -4.00
#